data_AF-A0A382W255-F1
#
_entry.id   AF-A0A382W255-F1
#
_cell.length_a   1.000
_cell.length_b   1.000
_cell.length_c   1.000
_cell.angle_alpha   90.00
_cell.angle_beta   90.00
_cell.angle_gamma   90.00
#
_symmetry.space_group_name_H-M   'P 1'
#
loop_
_entity.id
_entity.type
_entity.pdbx_description
1 polymer ?
#
loop_
_entity_poly.entity_id
_entity_poly.type
_entity_poly.pdbx_seq_one_letter_code
_entity_poly.pdbx_strand_id
1 'polypeptide(L)'
;MKKTLFVFMFLALISPSGLFAGDTLDVAASSTTDPFTLNAAHTAGGYKVYRLARGGQYLMNATIIDSSADGLRIVGAAGTGARPVIQPSPDAEGAVAGILFKTTADNTTTVFKDVALNGNGPKKVGRSNVAYTSSGASHRLVVD
;
A
#
# COMPACT_ATOMS: atom_id res chain seq x y z
N MET A 1 -45.10 -33.43 30.56
CA MET A 1 -43.77 -33.72 30.01
C MET A 1 -43.27 -32.50 29.25
N LYS A 2 -42.34 -31.73 29.81
CA LYS A 2 -41.80 -30.49 29.22
C LYS A 2 -40.58 -30.87 28.37
N LYS A 3 -40.62 -30.58 27.06
CA LYS A 3 -39.50 -30.81 26.14
C LYS A 3 -38.59 -29.57 26.15
N THR A 4 -37.45 -29.68 26.80
CA THR A 4 -36.39 -28.66 26.82
C THR A 4 -35.67 -28.70 25.47
N LEU A 5 -35.89 -27.68 24.63
CA LEU A 5 -35.17 -27.53 23.36
C LEU A 5 -33.87 -26.76 23.63
N PHE A 6 -32.75 -27.48 23.64
CA PHE A 6 -31.41 -26.89 23.58
C PHE A 6 -31.18 -26.35 22.17
N VAL A 7 -31.07 -25.03 22.02
CA VAL A 7 -30.58 -24.40 20.78
C VAL A 7 -29.10 -24.08 20.98
N PHE A 8 -28.24 -24.85 20.32
CA PHE A 8 -26.82 -24.57 20.19
C PHE A 8 -26.62 -23.35 19.29
N MET A 9 -26.30 -22.19 19.88
CA MET A 9 -25.82 -21.03 19.16
C MET A 9 -24.33 -21.23 18.86
N PHE A 10 -24.01 -21.84 17.73
CA PHE A 10 -22.68 -21.78 17.12
C PHE A 10 -22.79 -21.01 15.81
N LEU A 11 -22.90 -19.68 15.93
CA LEU A 11 -22.58 -18.80 14.82
C LEU A 11 -21.05 -18.72 14.75
N ALA A 12 -20.46 -19.67 14.03
CA ALA A 12 -19.06 -19.60 13.63
C ALA A 12 -18.93 -18.42 12.66
N LEU A 13 -18.72 -17.23 13.24
CA LEU A 13 -18.18 -16.10 12.52
C LEU A 13 -16.79 -16.52 12.07
N ILE A 14 -16.69 -16.93 10.80
CA ILE A 14 -15.41 -17.06 10.11
C ILE A 14 -14.95 -15.63 9.86
N SER A 15 -14.55 -14.92 10.92
CA SER A 15 -13.81 -13.68 10.81
C SER A 15 -12.51 -14.06 10.11
N PRO A 16 -12.17 -13.49 8.94
CA PRO A 16 -10.82 -13.63 8.43
C PRO A 16 -9.88 -13.12 9.51
N SER A 17 -9.06 -14.03 10.01
CA SER A 17 -8.09 -13.80 11.06
C SER A 17 -7.14 -12.68 10.65
N GLY A 18 -7.03 -11.64 11.48
CA GLY A 18 -5.74 -11.02 11.78
C GLY A 18 -5.32 -9.77 10.99
N LEU A 19 -6.20 -8.78 10.83
CA LEU A 19 -5.74 -7.38 10.73
C LEU A 19 -6.18 -6.67 12.01
N PHE A 20 -5.28 -6.59 12.99
CA PHE A 20 -5.52 -5.72 14.13
C PHE A 20 -5.46 -4.26 13.65
N ALA A 21 -6.19 -3.35 14.30
CA ALA A 21 -6.09 -1.92 13.97
C ALA A 21 -4.64 -1.40 14.01
N GLY A 22 -3.75 -2.05 14.79
CA GLY A 22 -2.32 -1.75 14.86
C GLY A 22 -1.50 -2.20 13.64
N ASP A 23 -2.02 -3.07 12.78
CA ASP A 23 -1.33 -3.53 11.57
C ASP A 23 -1.50 -2.57 10.38
N THR A 24 -2.39 -1.57 10.52
CA THR A 24 -2.67 -0.59 9.48
C THR A 24 -2.21 0.80 9.91
N LEU A 25 -1.41 1.44 9.06
CA LEU A 25 -1.03 2.84 9.21
C LEU A 25 -1.83 3.70 8.23
N ASP A 26 -2.52 4.71 8.74
CA ASP A 26 -3.04 5.81 7.93
C ASP A 26 -1.90 6.77 7.58
N VAL A 27 -1.50 6.78 6.31
CA VAL A 27 -0.40 7.62 5.82
C VAL A 27 -0.96 8.98 5.40
N ALA A 28 -0.48 10.05 6.02
CA ALA A 28 -0.80 11.41 5.62
C ALA A 28 -0.35 11.68 4.18
N ALA A 29 -1.12 12.46 3.42
CA ALA A 29 -0.70 12.88 2.08
C ALA A 29 0.56 13.76 2.15
N SER A 30 1.34 13.75 1.06
CA SER A 30 2.51 14.62 0.92
C SER A 30 2.13 16.09 1.04
N SER A 31 2.98 16.84 1.72
CA SER A 31 2.87 18.29 1.85
C SER A 31 4.22 18.95 1.49
N THR A 32 4.28 20.27 1.53
CA THR A 32 5.57 20.98 1.35
C THR A 32 6.53 20.76 2.51
N THR A 33 6.04 20.49 3.71
CA THR A 33 6.87 20.21 4.89
C THR A 33 7.27 18.75 4.96
N ASP A 34 6.37 17.86 4.51
CA ASP A 34 6.53 16.41 4.58
C ASP A 34 6.25 15.82 3.20
N PRO A 35 7.19 15.96 2.25
CA PRO A 35 6.91 15.64 0.85
C PRO A 35 6.87 14.15 0.56
N PHE A 36 7.47 13.28 1.39
CA PHE A 36 7.68 11.86 1.08
C PHE A 36 7.11 10.92 2.14
N THR A 37 5.88 11.20 2.59
CA THR A 37 5.24 10.52 3.73
C THR A 37 5.14 9.00 3.57
N LEU A 38 4.87 8.49 2.36
CA LEU A 38 4.79 7.05 2.10
C LEU A 38 6.16 6.36 2.20
N ASN A 39 7.22 6.99 1.68
CA ASN A 39 8.59 6.48 1.87
C ASN A 39 9.00 6.48 3.34
N ALA A 40 8.68 7.57 4.07
CA ALA A 40 8.97 7.68 5.49
C ALA A 40 8.20 6.63 6.31
N ALA A 41 6.91 6.43 6.03
CA ALA A 41 6.07 5.41 6.65
C ALA A 41 6.58 3.99 6.39
N HIS A 42 7.02 3.69 5.17
CA HIS A 42 7.62 2.39 4.86
C HIS A 42 8.93 2.18 5.60
N THR A 43 9.80 3.20 5.62
CA THR A 43 11.09 3.18 6.31
C THR A 43 10.95 2.96 7.82
N ALA A 44 9.94 3.58 8.44
CA ALA A 44 9.63 3.37 9.86
C ALA A 44 9.22 1.92 10.15
N GLY A 45 8.63 1.23 9.18
CA GLY A 45 8.23 -0.17 9.30
C GLY A 45 7.14 -0.42 10.33
N GLY A 46 6.92 -1.69 10.67
CA GLY A 46 6.00 -2.11 11.73
C GLY A 46 4.52 -2.23 11.34
N TYR A 47 4.18 -1.95 10.08
CA TYR A 47 2.81 -2.03 9.57
C TYR A 47 2.71 -2.98 8.38
N LYS A 48 1.60 -3.72 8.32
CA LYS A 48 1.30 -4.63 7.21
C LYS A 48 0.54 -3.94 6.09
N VAL A 49 -0.19 -2.87 6.40
CA VAL A 49 -1.04 -2.14 5.46
C VAL A 49 -0.78 -0.64 5.60
N TYR A 50 -0.50 0.00 4.48
CA TYR A 50 -0.43 1.46 4.36
C TYR A 50 -1.73 1.96 3.71
N ARG A 51 -2.57 2.63 4.49
CA ARG A 51 -3.86 3.16 4.02
C ARG A 51 -3.72 4.64 3.65
N LEU A 52 -4.13 4.98 2.43
CA LEU A 52 -3.97 6.30 1.83
C LEU A 52 -5.30 7.04 1.77
N ALA A 53 -5.34 8.29 2.22
CA ALA A 53 -6.55 9.10 2.24
C ALA A 53 -7.07 9.41 0.82
N ARG A 54 -8.39 9.42 0.64
CA ARG A 54 -9.02 9.80 -0.64
C ARG A 54 -8.59 11.21 -1.07
N GLY A 55 -8.33 11.38 -2.37
CA GLY A 55 -7.80 12.62 -2.95
C GLY A 55 -6.36 12.97 -2.55
N GLY A 56 -5.71 12.14 -1.73
CA GLY A 56 -4.33 12.38 -1.30
C GLY A 56 -3.32 12.20 -2.43
N GLN A 57 -2.27 13.00 -2.41
CA GLN A 57 -1.12 12.88 -3.31
C GLN A 57 0.09 12.41 -2.51
N TYR A 58 0.77 11.38 -2.99
CA TYR A 58 1.89 10.73 -2.33
C TYR A 58 3.10 10.72 -3.26
N LEU A 59 4.04 11.62 -2.98
CA LEU A 59 5.25 11.77 -3.77
C LEU A 59 6.32 10.79 -3.26
N MET A 60 7.06 10.19 -4.19
CA MET A 60 8.11 9.24 -3.89
C MET A 60 9.48 9.76 -4.32
N ASN A 61 10.42 9.87 -3.38
CA ASN A 61 11.81 10.26 -3.66
C ASN A 61 12.74 9.07 -3.91
N ALA A 62 12.29 7.85 -3.62
CA ALA A 62 13.05 6.63 -3.80
C ALA A 62 12.13 5.43 -4.04
N THR A 63 12.69 4.35 -4.60
CA THR A 63 12.01 3.05 -4.68
C THR A 63 11.70 2.53 -3.28
N ILE A 64 10.46 2.13 -3.04
CA ILE A 64 10.09 1.34 -1.86
C ILE A 64 10.48 -0.11 -2.12
N ILE A 65 11.40 -0.64 -1.30
CA ILE A 65 11.86 -2.02 -1.38
C ILE A 65 11.29 -2.76 -0.18
N ASP A 66 10.34 -3.66 -0.42
CA ASP A 66 9.68 -4.43 0.61
C ASP A 66 10.17 -5.90 0.61
N SER A 67 10.69 -6.31 1.76
CA SER A 67 11.18 -7.67 2.01
C SER A 67 10.35 -8.39 3.07
N SER A 68 9.13 -7.93 3.34
CA SER A 68 8.26 -8.52 4.36
C SER A 68 7.69 -9.85 3.87
N ALA A 69 7.53 -10.82 4.78
CA ALA A 69 6.92 -12.11 4.46
C ALA A 69 5.42 -12.00 4.10
N ASP A 70 4.75 -10.96 4.61
CA ASP A 70 3.34 -10.69 4.34
C ASP A 70 3.10 -10.00 2.98
N GLY A 71 4.17 -9.43 2.39
CA GLY A 71 4.15 -8.63 1.17
C GLY A 71 3.63 -7.21 1.37
N LEU A 72 4.06 -6.30 0.49
CA LEU A 72 3.63 -4.90 0.49
C LEU A 72 2.13 -4.74 0.22
N ARG A 73 1.41 -4.00 1.08
CA ARG A 73 0.00 -3.68 0.88
C ARG A 73 -0.25 -2.18 1.01
N ILE A 74 -0.64 -1.56 -0.09
CA ILE A 74 -1.00 -0.14 -0.14
C ILE A 74 -2.44 -0.04 -0.63
N VAL A 75 -3.29 0.58 0.19
CA VAL A 75 -4.74 0.60 -0.05
C VAL A 75 -5.28 2.02 0.07
N GLY A 76 -6.23 2.40 -0.78
CA GLY A 76 -7.00 3.61 -0.58
C GLY A 76 -7.99 3.44 0.57
N ALA A 77 -8.18 4.50 1.36
CA ALA A 77 -9.24 4.57 2.37
C ALA A 77 -10.61 4.39 1.71
N ALA A 78 -11.56 3.77 2.41
CA ALA A 78 -12.91 3.58 1.88
C ALA A 78 -13.59 4.92 1.55
N GLY A 79 -14.44 4.92 0.52
CA GLY A 79 -15.22 6.10 0.12
C GLY A 79 -15.20 6.35 -1.39
N THR A 80 -16.02 7.32 -1.83
CA THR A 80 -16.30 7.65 -3.23
C THR A 80 -15.45 8.78 -3.80
N GLY A 81 -14.58 9.40 -2.99
CA GLY A 81 -13.66 10.44 -3.44
C GLY A 81 -12.63 9.91 -4.44
N ALA A 82 -11.86 10.83 -5.04
CA ALA A 82 -10.81 10.48 -5.99
C ALA A 82 -9.83 9.46 -5.37
N ARG A 83 -9.37 8.50 -6.18
CA ARG A 83 -8.35 7.55 -5.76
C ARG A 83 -7.07 8.33 -5.36
N PRO A 84 -6.43 8.02 -4.21
CA PRO A 84 -5.13 8.57 -3.89
C PRO A 84 -4.12 8.28 -5.00
N VAL A 85 -3.27 9.26 -5.30
CA VAL A 85 -2.28 9.17 -6.36
C VAL A 85 -0.89 9.01 -5.76
N ILE A 86 -0.20 7.95 -6.15
CA ILE A 86 1.21 7.73 -5.86
C ILE A 86 2.02 8.05 -7.11
N GLN A 87 3.07 8.85 -6.97
CA GLN A 87 3.89 9.25 -8.12
C GLN A 87 5.33 9.55 -7.71
N PRO A 88 6.30 9.41 -8.61
CA PRO A 88 7.66 9.83 -8.32
C PRO A 88 7.75 11.36 -8.20
N SER A 89 8.60 11.83 -7.29
CA SER A 89 9.09 13.20 -7.29
C SER A 89 10.43 13.24 -8.01
N PRO A 90 10.65 14.19 -8.93
CA PRO A 90 12.00 14.43 -9.43
C PRO A 90 12.92 14.92 -8.31
N ASP A 91 14.19 14.56 -8.39
CA ASP A 91 15.25 15.19 -7.61
C ASP A 91 15.58 16.60 -8.12
N ALA A 92 16.62 17.23 -7.56
CA ALA A 92 17.02 18.59 -7.94
C ALA A 92 17.42 18.64 -9.43
N GLU A 93 18.01 17.58 -9.94
CA GLU A 93 18.48 17.40 -11.31
C GLU A 93 17.34 17.06 -12.29
N GLY A 94 16.19 16.60 -11.78
CA GLY A 94 15.02 16.23 -12.56
C GLY A 94 14.89 14.73 -12.84
N ALA A 95 15.76 13.90 -12.27
CA ALA A 95 15.68 12.46 -12.38
C ALA A 95 14.61 11.91 -11.43
N VAL A 96 13.96 10.82 -11.85
CA VAL A 96 12.96 10.10 -11.06
C VAL A 96 13.39 8.65 -10.89
N ALA A 97 12.95 8.00 -9.82
CA ALA A 97 13.15 6.57 -9.65
C ALA A 97 12.53 5.80 -10.83
N GLY A 98 13.36 5.01 -11.52
CA GLY A 98 12.91 4.17 -12.64
C GLY A 98 11.93 3.08 -12.23
N ILE A 99 11.95 2.70 -10.94
CA ILE A 99 11.06 1.72 -10.29
C ILE A 99 10.43 2.39 -9.05
N LEU A 100 9.11 2.35 -8.90
CA LEU A 100 8.46 2.86 -7.68
C LEU A 100 8.46 1.83 -6.54
N PHE A 101 8.13 0.58 -6.86
CA PHE A 101 8.03 -0.51 -5.89
C PHE A 101 8.84 -1.73 -6.30
N LYS A 102 9.51 -2.34 -5.33
CA LYS A 102 10.20 -3.61 -5.49
C LYS A 102 9.90 -4.53 -4.33
N THR A 103 9.50 -5.77 -4.61
CA THR A 103 9.43 -6.82 -3.59
C THR A 103 10.51 -7.86 -3.78
N THR A 104 11.09 -8.32 -2.66
CA THR A 104 12.24 -9.24 -2.70
C THR A 104 12.03 -10.55 -1.95
N ALA A 105 11.00 -10.65 -1.12
CA ALA A 105 10.71 -11.87 -0.36
C ALA A 105 9.89 -12.87 -1.18
N ASP A 106 10.24 -14.15 -1.08
CA ASP A 106 9.57 -15.25 -1.77
C ASP A 106 8.14 -15.48 -1.26
N ASN A 107 7.28 -16.01 -2.13
CA ASN A 107 5.90 -16.41 -1.79
C ASN A 107 5.04 -15.26 -1.23
N THR A 108 5.30 -14.03 -1.67
CA THR A 108 4.59 -12.84 -1.19
C THR A 108 3.48 -12.39 -2.13
N THR A 109 2.50 -11.68 -1.57
CA THR A 109 1.46 -10.98 -2.34
C THR A 109 1.61 -9.48 -2.17
N THR A 110 1.83 -8.78 -3.28
CA THR A 110 1.77 -7.32 -3.32
C THR A 110 0.37 -6.86 -3.68
N VAL A 111 -0.17 -5.90 -2.94
CA VAL A 111 -1.51 -5.37 -3.13
C VAL A 111 -1.45 -3.86 -3.35
N PHE A 112 -2.01 -3.41 -4.48
CA PHE A 112 -2.36 -2.02 -4.73
C PHE A 112 -3.88 -1.96 -4.92
N LYS A 113 -4.60 -1.49 -3.90
CA LYS A 113 -6.07 -1.43 -3.94
C LYS A 113 -6.56 0.00 -3.87
N ASP A 114 -7.49 0.38 -4.74
CA ASP A 114 -8.16 1.68 -4.77
C ASP A 114 -7.18 2.87 -4.77
N VAL A 115 -6.05 2.71 -5.44
CA VAL A 115 -5.00 3.72 -5.62
C VAL A 115 -4.77 3.96 -7.11
N ALA A 116 -4.20 5.11 -7.45
CA ALA A 116 -3.72 5.42 -8.78
C ALA A 116 -2.20 5.57 -8.75
N LEU A 117 -1.52 4.98 -9.74
CA LEU A 117 -0.09 5.16 -9.94
C LEU A 117 0.10 6.12 -11.12
N ASN A 118 0.76 7.25 -10.88
CA ASN A 118 1.12 8.18 -11.93
C ASN A 118 2.63 8.09 -12.18
N GLY A 119 3.02 7.66 -13.37
CA GLY A 119 4.43 7.56 -13.77
C GLY A 119 5.08 8.89 -14.12
N ASN A 120 4.32 9.99 -14.18
CA ASN A 120 4.83 11.32 -14.48
C ASN A 120 5.19 12.08 -13.21
N GLY A 121 6.43 12.56 -13.10
CA GLY A 121 6.81 13.48 -12.03
C GLY A 121 6.20 14.88 -12.24
N PRO A 122 5.90 15.63 -11.15
CA PRO A 122 5.48 17.01 -11.28
C PRO A 122 6.63 17.89 -11.80
N LYS A 123 6.33 18.77 -12.75
CA LYS A 123 7.15 19.95 -13.16
C LYS A 123 8.48 19.68 -13.90
N LYS A 124 8.95 18.44 -14.05
CA LYS A 124 10.09 18.08 -14.93
C LYS A 124 9.78 16.76 -15.66
N VAL A 125 10.34 16.56 -16.86
CA VAL A 125 10.14 15.32 -17.66
C VAL A 125 10.90 14.17 -17.00
N GLY A 126 10.37 13.67 -15.89
CA GLY A 126 10.79 12.43 -15.26
C GLY A 126 9.69 11.40 -15.46
N ARG A 127 9.99 10.34 -16.20
CA ARG A 127 9.10 9.19 -16.39
C ARG A 127 9.61 8.04 -15.54
N SER A 128 8.80 7.53 -14.63
CA SER A 128 9.02 6.20 -14.09
C SER A 128 8.69 5.21 -15.20
N ASN A 129 9.66 4.39 -15.60
CA ASN A 129 9.48 3.41 -16.65
C ASN A 129 8.80 2.14 -16.13
N VAL A 130 8.78 1.93 -14.81
CA VAL A 130 8.24 0.72 -14.18
C VAL A 130 7.60 1.06 -12.83
N ALA A 131 6.32 0.74 -12.66
CA ALA A 131 5.65 0.95 -11.38
C ALA A 131 6.02 -0.11 -10.32
N TYR A 132 6.19 -1.38 -10.72
CA TYR A 132 6.42 -2.49 -9.80
C TYR A 132 7.38 -3.52 -10.39
N THR A 133 8.27 -4.07 -9.56
CA THR A 133 9.13 -5.21 -9.88
C THR A 133 9.17 -6.22 -8.72
N SER A 134 9.47 -7.47 -9.02
CA SER A 134 9.69 -8.51 -8.02
C SER A 134 10.89 -9.38 -8.39
N SER A 135 11.68 -9.83 -7.42
CA SER A 135 12.90 -10.61 -7.67
C SER A 135 13.03 -11.92 -6.88
N GLY A 136 12.06 -12.27 -6.04
CA GLY A 136 11.98 -13.55 -5.35
C GLY A 136 11.25 -14.63 -6.16
N ALA A 137 11.18 -15.83 -5.59
CA ALA A 137 10.44 -16.96 -6.14
C ALA A 137 8.94 -16.83 -5.82
N SER A 138 8.11 -17.05 -6.86
CA SER A 138 6.64 -17.07 -6.75
C SER A 138 6.02 -15.81 -6.13
N HIS A 139 5.65 -14.84 -6.97
CA HIS A 139 4.97 -13.61 -6.53
C HIS A 139 3.56 -13.50 -7.10
N ARG A 140 2.66 -12.93 -6.30
CA ARG A 140 1.34 -12.50 -6.75
C ARG A 140 1.22 -10.99 -6.65
N LEU A 141 0.88 -10.35 -7.77
CA LEU A 141 0.48 -8.94 -7.80
C LEU A 141 -1.05 -8.86 -7.89
N VAL A 142 -1.67 -8.09 -7.00
CA VAL A 142 -3.11 -7.80 -7.00
C VAL A 142 -3.31 -6.30 -7.17
N VAL A 143 -4.08 -5.94 -8.20
CA VAL A 143 -4.47 -4.55 -8.51
C VAL A 143 -5.99 -4.50 -8.65
N ASP A 144 -6.64 -3.58 -7.94
CA ASP A 144 -8.11 -3.39 -7.87
C ASP A 144 -8.42 -1.88 -7.74
#